data_AF-A0A2G2YAQ1-F1
#
_entry.id   AF-A0A2G2YAQ1-F1
#
_cell.length_a   1.000
_cell.length_b   1.000
_cell.length_c   1.000
_cell.angle_alpha   90.00
_cell.angle_beta   90.00
_cell.angle_gamma   90.00
#
_symmetry.space_group_name_H-M   'P 1'
#
loop_
_entity.id
_entity.type
_entity.pdbx_description
1 polymer ?
#
loop_
_entity_poly.entity_id
_entity_poly.type
_entity_poly.pdbx_seq_one_letter_code
_entity_poly.pdbx_strand_id
1 'polypeptide(L)'
;MEKENIQPTDFTYRILIDAKGQSNDITGMEQIFETVKADEDVRERLRCRAINLGWPYKTLAAEVEKADSILQKAAQHTFLKPKVISYLAMMEEYSMRGDVHNSEKMFYQMRQAGYVCRIRQFELLIQAYINAKAPSYGVAERMKADNRQLAVALNNSHVQLWDTLQGSSQLLRTLQGHRLRVGSLDWNGGHILTTGGMNSMIINNDVRVGSHRYTEFPNPMAITLLLPSLTN
;
A
#
# COMPACT_ATOMS: atom_id res chain seq x y z
N MET A 1 -30.70 -7.53 26.81
CA MET A 1 -29.45 -7.78 27.54
C MET A 1 -29.41 -7.00 28.84
N GLU A 2 -29.57 -5.66 28.85
CA GLU A 2 -29.68 -4.89 30.10
C GLU A 2 -30.89 -5.30 30.97
N LYS A 3 -32.03 -5.61 30.34
CA LYS A 3 -33.24 -6.12 31.02
C LYS A 3 -33.08 -7.51 31.68
N GLU A 4 -32.03 -8.26 31.35
CA GLU A 4 -31.80 -9.63 31.89
C GLU A 4 -30.51 -9.74 32.72
N ASN A 5 -29.83 -8.63 33.01
CA ASN A 5 -28.62 -8.57 33.85
C ASN A 5 -27.46 -9.48 33.36
N ILE A 6 -27.38 -9.72 32.04
CA ILE A 6 -26.31 -10.51 31.42
C ILE A 6 -25.17 -9.57 31.04
N GLN A 7 -23.97 -9.81 31.61
CA GLN A 7 -22.76 -9.04 31.31
C GLN A 7 -22.34 -9.25 29.84
N PRO A 8 -22.24 -8.19 29.02
CA PRO A 8 -21.80 -8.32 27.64
C PRO A 8 -20.35 -8.81 27.58
N THR A 9 -20.06 -9.71 26.64
CA THR A 9 -18.72 -10.27 26.43
C THR A 9 -17.97 -9.50 25.33
N ASP A 10 -16.63 -9.67 25.25
CA ASP A 10 -15.79 -9.12 24.16
C ASP A 10 -16.37 -9.44 22.76
N PHE A 11 -16.88 -10.66 22.58
CA PHE A 11 -17.54 -11.09 21.36
C PHE A 11 -18.81 -10.29 21.05
N THR A 12 -19.63 -9.99 22.07
CA THR A 12 -20.85 -9.18 21.95
C THR A 12 -20.51 -7.76 21.47
N TYR A 13 -19.53 -7.12 22.11
CA TYR A 13 -19.11 -5.77 21.73
C TYR A 13 -18.52 -5.72 20.32
N ARG A 14 -17.78 -6.77 19.92
CA ARG A 14 -17.25 -6.89 18.56
C ARG A 14 -18.35 -6.91 17.51
N ILE A 15 -19.40 -7.70 17.73
CA ILE A 15 -20.54 -7.77 16.80
C ILE A 15 -21.26 -6.43 16.74
N LEU A 16 -21.45 -5.76 17.88
CA LEU A 16 -22.11 -4.47 17.94
C LEU A 16 -21.34 -3.39 17.17
N ILE A 17 -20.02 -3.33 17.32
CA ILE A 17 -19.16 -2.42 16.55
C ILE A 17 -19.20 -2.77 15.06
N ASP A 18 -19.13 -4.04 14.69
CA ASP A 18 -19.20 -4.46 13.29
C ASP A 18 -20.51 -4.02 12.63
N ALA A 19 -21.64 -4.26 13.31
CA ALA A 19 -22.97 -3.88 12.83
C ALA A 19 -23.12 -2.35 12.71
N LYS A 20 -22.69 -1.60 13.72
CA LYS A 20 -22.76 -0.14 13.74
C LYS A 20 -21.83 0.52 12.71
N GLY A 21 -20.69 -0.12 12.42
CA GLY A 21 -19.77 0.33 11.37
C GLY A 21 -20.33 0.10 9.98
N GLN A 22 -20.97 -1.05 9.76
CA GLN A 22 -21.65 -1.32 8.50
C GLN A 22 -22.84 -0.38 8.25
N SER A 23 -23.54 0.05 9.31
CA SER A 23 -24.61 1.05 9.21
C SER A 23 -24.12 2.49 9.21
N ASN A 24 -22.80 2.73 9.27
CA ASN A 24 -22.18 4.06 9.36
C ASN A 24 -22.73 4.92 10.53
N ASP A 25 -23.17 4.26 11.61
CA ASP A 25 -23.76 4.88 12.79
C ASP A 25 -22.66 5.18 13.82
N ILE A 26 -22.11 6.38 13.69
CA ILE A 26 -20.96 6.83 14.47
C ILE A 26 -21.37 7.04 15.93
N THR A 27 -22.41 7.81 16.21
CA THR A 27 -22.87 8.03 17.60
C THR A 27 -23.21 6.70 18.30
N GLY A 28 -23.73 5.72 17.54
CA GLY A 28 -23.95 4.36 18.00
C GLY A 28 -22.70 3.62 18.50
N MET A 29 -21.51 3.71 17.88
CA MET A 29 -20.34 3.07 18.50
C MET A 29 -19.75 3.87 19.67
N GLU A 30 -19.97 5.19 19.77
CA GLU A 30 -19.43 6.00 20.88
C GLU A 30 -20.09 5.54 22.17
N GLN A 31 -21.41 5.37 22.13
CA GLN A 31 -22.19 4.80 23.23
C GLN A 31 -21.70 3.40 23.60
N ILE A 32 -21.35 2.55 22.63
CA ILE A 32 -20.78 1.23 22.90
C ILE A 32 -19.45 1.37 23.67
N PHE A 33 -18.56 2.28 23.28
CA PHE A 33 -17.32 2.53 24.01
C PHE A 33 -17.52 3.10 25.42
N GLU A 34 -18.57 3.87 25.64
CA GLU A 34 -18.96 4.34 26.97
C GLU A 34 -19.46 3.21 27.87
N THR A 35 -20.07 2.16 27.31
CA THR A 35 -20.50 0.97 28.08
C THR A 35 -19.34 0.03 28.43
N VAL A 36 -18.25 0.03 27.65
CA VAL A 36 -17.02 -0.72 27.94
C VAL A 36 -16.20 0.05 28.99
N LYS A 37 -16.58 -0.04 30.27
CA LYS A 37 -15.92 0.68 31.38
C LYS A 37 -14.88 -0.12 32.17
N ALA A 38 -14.78 -1.44 32.00
CA ALA A 38 -14.08 -2.29 32.97
C ALA A 38 -12.80 -2.99 32.48
N ASP A 39 -12.61 -3.15 31.17
CA ASP A 39 -11.44 -3.88 30.63
C ASP A 39 -10.77 -3.03 29.55
N GLU A 40 -9.63 -2.45 29.91
CA GLU A 40 -8.84 -1.55 29.05
C GLU A 40 -8.27 -2.30 27.83
N ASP A 41 -8.03 -3.61 27.97
CA ASP A 41 -7.48 -4.46 26.92
C ASP A 41 -8.55 -4.84 25.88
N VAL A 42 -9.79 -5.11 26.32
CA VAL A 42 -10.98 -5.25 25.46
C VAL A 42 -11.26 -3.94 24.71
N ARG A 43 -11.17 -2.81 25.43
CA ARG A 43 -11.42 -1.49 24.86
C ARG A 43 -10.46 -1.17 23.72
N GLU A 44 -9.17 -1.47 23.88
CA GLU A 44 -8.17 -1.20 22.84
C GLU A 44 -8.36 -2.08 21.59
N ARG A 45 -8.70 -3.36 21.76
CA ARG A 45 -9.02 -4.28 20.64
C ARG A 45 -10.22 -3.80 19.82
N LEU A 46 -11.29 -3.40 20.51
CA LEU A 46 -12.50 -2.88 19.88
C LEU A 46 -12.23 -1.58 19.11
N ARG A 47 -11.33 -0.73 19.61
CA ARG A 47 -10.90 0.52 18.96
C ARG A 47 -10.20 0.27 17.64
N CYS A 48 -9.26 -0.68 17.62
CA CYS A 48 -8.56 -1.10 16.40
C CYS A 48 -9.54 -1.64 15.34
N ARG A 49 -10.58 -2.36 15.77
CA ARG A 49 -11.63 -2.88 14.88
C ARG A 49 -12.49 -1.75 14.30
N ALA A 50 -12.99 -0.84 15.14
CA ALA A 50 -13.81 0.30 14.71
C ALA A 50 -13.07 1.17 13.68
N ILE A 51 -11.77 1.44 13.92
CA ILE A 51 -10.87 2.15 13.00
C ILE A 51 -10.79 1.48 11.63
N ASN A 52 -10.71 0.14 11.59
CA ASN A 52 -10.65 -0.64 10.35
C ASN A 52 -11.98 -0.72 9.58
N LEU A 53 -13.08 -0.33 10.21
CA LEU A 53 -14.43 -0.29 9.65
C LEU A 53 -14.84 1.10 9.17
N GLY A 54 -13.92 2.07 9.19
CA GLY A 54 -14.20 3.41 8.71
C GLY A 54 -14.87 4.30 9.76
N TRP A 55 -14.73 3.96 11.05
CA TRP A 55 -14.98 4.92 12.10
C TRP A 55 -14.25 6.23 11.77
N PRO A 56 -14.97 7.34 11.60
CA PRO A 56 -14.35 8.55 11.15
C PRO A 56 -13.46 9.09 12.25
N TYR A 57 -12.15 9.09 11.99
CA TYR A 57 -11.21 9.99 12.66
C TYR A 57 -11.65 11.46 12.57
N LYS A 58 -12.60 11.78 11.67
CA LYS A 58 -13.22 13.09 11.48
C LYS A 58 -13.85 13.68 12.75
N THR A 59 -14.37 12.88 13.68
CA THR A 59 -14.85 13.40 15.00
C THR A 59 -13.74 13.55 16.03
N LEU A 60 -12.59 12.89 15.83
CA LEU A 60 -11.33 13.12 16.57
C LEU A 60 -10.48 14.24 15.94
N ALA A 61 -11.04 15.11 15.10
CA ALA A 61 -10.37 16.36 14.73
C ALA A 61 -10.02 17.22 15.96
N ALA A 62 -10.59 16.97 17.14
CA ALA A 62 -10.13 17.58 18.38
C ALA A 62 -8.89 16.90 19.02
N GLU A 63 -8.54 15.67 18.62
CA GLU A 63 -7.62 14.78 19.35
C GLU A 63 -6.79 13.86 18.42
N VAL A 64 -6.20 14.44 17.36
CA VAL A 64 -5.39 13.70 16.38
C VAL A 64 -4.20 12.97 17.02
N GLU A 65 -3.64 13.51 18.11
CA GLU A 65 -2.56 12.87 18.87
C GLU A 65 -2.98 11.54 19.52
N LYS A 66 -4.22 11.44 19.99
CA LYS A 66 -4.75 10.20 20.57
C LYS A 66 -4.99 9.16 19.47
N ALA A 67 -5.48 9.59 18.32
CA ALA A 67 -5.63 8.74 17.14
C ALA A 67 -4.29 8.14 16.67
N ASP A 68 -3.22 8.95 16.69
CA ASP A 68 -1.84 8.53 16.41
C ASP A 68 -1.35 7.47 17.41
N SER A 69 -1.56 7.70 18.70
CA SER A 69 -1.18 6.75 19.77
C SER A 69 -1.86 5.39 19.59
N ILE A 70 -3.15 5.40 19.26
CA ILE A 70 -3.94 4.19 19.04
C ILE A 70 -3.46 3.44 17.80
N LEU A 71 -3.16 4.13 16.70
CA LEU A 71 -2.60 3.50 15.50
C LEU A 71 -1.23 2.86 15.76
N GLN A 72 -0.39 3.53 16.54
CA GLN A 72 0.93 3.02 16.87
C GLN A 72 0.86 1.76 17.75
N LYS A 73 -0.07 1.73 18.72
CA LYS A 73 -0.35 0.53 19.53
C LYS A 73 -0.93 -0.60 18.66
N ALA A 74 -1.90 -0.28 17.79
CA ALA A 74 -2.48 -1.23 16.86
C ALA A 74 -1.44 -1.85 15.90
N ALA A 75 -0.47 -1.07 15.45
CA ALA A 75 0.63 -1.55 14.62
C ALA A 75 1.59 -2.51 15.35
N GLN A 76 1.71 -2.40 16.68
CA GLN A 76 2.55 -3.29 17.50
C GLN A 76 1.87 -4.63 17.80
N HIS A 77 0.54 -4.66 17.95
CA HIS A 77 -0.20 -5.90 18.15
C HIS A 77 -0.33 -6.68 16.83
N THR A 78 0.35 -7.82 16.74
CA THR A 78 0.54 -8.66 15.55
C THR A 78 -0.74 -9.12 14.83
N PHE A 79 -1.89 -9.14 15.50
CA PHE A 79 -3.13 -9.68 14.96
C PHE A 79 -3.99 -8.69 14.16
N LEU A 80 -3.73 -7.37 14.22
CA LEU A 80 -4.57 -6.36 13.55
C LEU A 80 -3.71 -5.24 12.95
N LYS A 81 -3.02 -5.52 11.83
CA LYS A 81 -2.34 -4.46 11.06
C LYS A 81 -3.34 -3.38 10.62
N PRO A 82 -3.09 -2.08 10.91
CA PRO A 82 -3.97 -1.00 10.48
C PRO A 82 -4.10 -0.95 8.96
N LYS A 83 -5.32 -0.81 8.43
CA LYS A 83 -5.54 -0.70 6.98
C LYS A 83 -5.01 0.63 6.42
N VAL A 84 -4.71 0.65 5.12
CA VAL A 84 -4.29 1.85 4.38
C VAL A 84 -5.25 3.03 4.56
N ILE A 85 -6.56 2.76 4.65
CA ILE A 85 -7.60 3.77 4.84
C ILE A 85 -7.40 4.54 6.15
N SER A 86 -6.90 3.87 7.20
CA SER A 86 -6.66 4.47 8.51
C SER A 86 -5.52 5.48 8.45
N TYR A 87 -4.39 5.14 7.83
CA TYR A 87 -3.29 6.07 7.59
C TYR A 87 -3.71 7.24 6.69
N LEU A 88 -4.52 6.97 5.66
CA LEU A 88 -4.99 7.99 4.72
C LEU A 88 -5.84 9.07 5.41
N ALA A 89 -6.75 8.66 6.31
CA ALA A 89 -7.59 9.59 7.06
C ALA A 89 -6.77 10.53 7.96
N MET A 90 -5.73 9.99 8.62
CA MET A 90 -4.83 10.80 9.45
C MET A 90 -4.01 11.79 8.61
N MET A 91 -3.49 11.34 7.47
CA MET A 91 -2.78 12.22 6.54
C MET A 91 -3.68 13.33 5.98
N GLU A 92 -4.96 13.06 5.73
CA GLU A 92 -5.92 14.05 5.27
C GLU A 92 -6.15 15.14 6.32
N GLU A 93 -6.28 14.74 7.59
CA GLU A 93 -6.41 15.68 8.71
C GLU A 93 -5.15 16.54 8.91
N TYR A 94 -3.96 15.93 8.92
CA TYR A 94 -2.70 16.68 9.00
C TYR A 94 -2.49 17.60 7.81
N SER A 95 -2.92 17.18 6.63
CA SER A 95 -2.90 18.00 5.42
C SER A 95 -3.76 19.26 5.57
N MET A 96 -5.00 19.13 6.07
CA MET A 96 -5.87 20.29 6.32
C MET A 96 -5.26 21.28 7.33
N ARG A 97 -4.50 20.79 8.32
CA ARG A 97 -3.78 21.63 9.30
C ARG A 97 -2.49 22.24 8.77
N GLY A 98 -1.94 21.73 7.67
CA GLY A 98 -0.60 22.08 7.20
C GLY A 98 0.52 21.52 8.08
N ASP A 99 0.27 20.44 8.83
CA ASP A 99 1.31 19.79 9.63
C ASP A 99 2.10 18.79 8.76
N VAL A 100 3.20 19.28 8.19
CA VAL A 100 4.08 18.51 7.31
C VAL A 100 4.77 17.37 8.06
N HIS A 101 5.23 17.61 9.30
CA HIS A 101 6.05 16.66 10.04
C HIS A 101 5.28 15.38 10.34
N ASN A 102 4.06 15.53 10.88
CA ASN A 102 3.23 14.39 11.21
C ASN A 102 2.67 13.69 9.95
N SER A 103 2.39 14.45 8.88
CA SER A 103 2.01 13.88 7.58
C SER A 103 3.13 13.00 6.99
N GLU A 104 4.38 13.45 7.00
CA GLU A 104 5.53 12.65 6.56
C GLU A 104 5.76 11.42 7.45
N LYS A 105 5.60 11.57 8.78
CA LYS A 105 5.70 10.46 9.73
C LYS A 105 4.68 9.37 9.41
N MET A 106 3.43 9.72 9.16
CA MET A 106 2.39 8.74 8.78
C MET A 106 2.69 8.07 7.44
N PHE A 107 3.16 8.83 6.46
CA PHE A 107 3.57 8.29 5.18
C PHE A 107 4.71 7.27 5.30
N TYR A 108 5.68 7.54 6.16
CA TYR A 108 6.79 6.62 6.44
C TYR A 108 6.34 5.36 7.19
N GLN A 109 5.49 5.50 8.20
CA GLN A 109 4.91 4.36 8.94
C GLN A 109 4.10 3.43 8.02
N MET A 110 3.32 4.01 7.12
CA MET A 110 2.57 3.25 6.13
C MET A 110 3.50 2.43 5.22
N ARG A 111 4.66 2.97 4.80
CA ARG A 111 5.67 2.19 4.06
C ARG A 111 6.30 1.10 4.90
N GLN A 112 6.65 1.37 6.16
CA GLN A 112 7.22 0.37 7.06
C GLN A 112 6.25 -0.80 7.31
N ALA A 113 4.95 -0.52 7.33
CA ALA A 113 3.91 -1.55 7.42
C ALA A 113 3.79 -2.41 6.14
N GLY A 114 4.52 -2.08 5.07
CA GLY A 114 4.56 -2.81 3.80
C GLY A 114 3.52 -2.34 2.78
N TYR A 115 2.89 -1.18 3.00
CA TYR A 115 1.90 -0.65 2.06
C TYR A 115 2.56 0.16 0.94
N VAL A 116 2.07 -0.06 -0.28
CA VAL A 116 2.53 0.66 -1.48
C VAL A 116 1.83 2.01 -1.55
N CYS A 117 2.61 3.09 -1.57
CA CYS A 117 2.11 4.43 -1.78
C CYS A 117 1.59 4.58 -3.22
N ARG A 118 0.38 5.11 -3.37
CA ARG A 118 -0.21 5.49 -4.65
C ARG A 118 -0.32 7.01 -4.74
N ILE A 119 -0.84 7.50 -5.86
CA ILE A 119 -0.98 8.93 -6.16
C ILE A 119 -1.71 9.69 -5.04
N ARG A 120 -2.78 9.13 -4.47
CA ARG A 120 -3.59 9.81 -3.44
C ARG A 120 -2.81 10.15 -2.17
N GLN A 121 -1.85 9.30 -1.77
CA GLN A 121 -1.03 9.59 -0.58
C GLN A 121 -0.04 10.73 -0.84
N PHE A 122 0.49 10.82 -2.06
CA PHE A 122 1.33 11.94 -2.47
C PHE A 122 0.53 13.24 -2.61
N GLU A 123 -0.71 13.18 -3.11
CA GLU A 123 -1.62 14.31 -3.20
C GLU A 123 -1.87 14.96 -1.83
N LEU A 124 -2.18 14.15 -0.81
CA LEU A 124 -2.36 14.64 0.56
C LEU A 124 -1.08 15.24 1.15
N LEU A 125 0.07 14.62 0.88
CA LEU A 125 1.36 15.11 1.34
C LEU A 125 1.67 16.48 0.71
N ILE A 126 1.49 16.61 -0.61
CA ILE A 126 1.67 17.88 -1.34
C ILE A 126 0.71 18.95 -0.81
N GLN A 127 -0.55 18.60 -0.56
CA GLN A 127 -1.52 19.54 0.00
C GLN A 127 -1.10 20.03 1.39
N ALA A 128 -0.52 19.17 2.23
CA ALA A 128 0.06 19.56 3.52
C ALA A 128 1.19 20.60 3.34
N TYR A 129 2.11 20.37 2.39
CA TYR A 129 3.19 21.32 2.06
C TYR A 129 2.66 22.66 1.56
N ILE A 130 1.64 22.64 0.69
CA ILE A 130 0.99 23.85 0.17
C ILE A 130 0.38 24.65 1.32
N ASN A 131 -0.35 23.99 2.21
CA ASN A 131 -1.00 24.63 3.36
C ASN A 131 0.03 25.18 4.36
N ALA A 132 1.14 24.47 4.56
CA ALA A 132 2.26 24.91 5.39
C ALA A 132 3.11 26.01 4.76
N LYS A 133 2.89 26.33 3.47
CA LYS A 133 3.74 27.21 2.65
C LYS A 133 5.22 26.78 2.66
N ALA A 134 5.45 25.47 2.76
CA ALA A 134 6.78 24.88 2.81
C ALA A 134 7.14 24.26 1.45
N PRO A 135 8.41 24.35 1.02
CA PRO A 135 8.87 23.67 -0.18
C PRO A 135 8.81 22.14 -0.03
N SER A 136 8.21 21.46 -1.00
CA SER A 136 8.03 20.00 -1.04
C SER A 136 9.27 19.26 -1.56
N TYR A 137 10.37 19.36 -0.82
CA TYR A 137 11.64 18.74 -1.20
C TYR A 137 11.52 17.22 -1.40
N GLY A 138 12.01 16.73 -2.55
CA GLY A 138 12.11 15.30 -2.86
C GLY A 138 10.78 14.55 -3.04
N VAL A 139 9.62 15.22 -2.93
CA VAL A 139 8.31 14.57 -3.10
C VAL A 139 8.12 14.11 -4.55
N ALA A 140 8.50 14.94 -5.52
CA ALA A 140 8.38 14.63 -6.95
C ALA A 140 9.26 13.42 -7.36
N GLU A 141 10.49 13.34 -6.85
CA GLU A 141 11.39 12.21 -7.13
C GLU A 141 10.85 10.90 -6.50
N ARG A 142 10.37 10.97 -5.25
CA ARG A 142 9.71 9.84 -4.57
C ARG A 142 8.46 9.39 -5.31
N MET A 143 7.64 10.33 -5.77
CA MET A 143 6.43 10.05 -6.55
C MET A 143 6.77 9.37 -7.87
N LYS A 144 7.81 9.83 -8.58
CA LYS A 144 8.28 9.21 -9.83
C LYS A 144 8.83 7.80 -9.61
N ALA A 145 9.49 7.55 -8.48
CA ALA A 145 9.99 6.21 -8.13
C ALA A 145 8.85 5.23 -7.78
N ASP A 146 7.79 5.72 -7.13
CA ASP A 146 6.65 4.89 -6.70
C ASP A 146 5.55 4.78 -7.78
N ASN A 147 5.58 5.64 -8.80
CA ASN A 147 4.57 5.63 -9.86
C ASN A 147 4.73 4.43 -10.78
N ARG A 148 3.62 3.73 -10.99
CA ARG A 148 3.56 2.54 -11.85
C ARG A 148 3.74 2.92 -13.30
N GLN A 149 4.82 2.42 -13.88
CA GLN A 149 5.08 2.45 -15.31
C GLN A 149 4.23 1.36 -15.98
N LEU A 150 3.63 1.66 -17.13
CA LEU A 150 2.98 0.65 -17.96
C LEU A 150 4.05 -0.06 -18.80
N ALA A 151 4.08 -1.38 -18.71
CA ALA A 151 4.93 -2.21 -19.57
C ALA A 151 4.13 -2.74 -20.75
N VAL A 152 4.64 -2.54 -21.97
CA VAL A 152 4.03 -3.01 -23.21
C VAL A 152 5.06 -3.83 -23.97
N ALA A 153 4.77 -5.11 -24.21
CA ALA A 153 5.57 -5.97 -25.07
C ALA A 153 5.17 -5.75 -26.53
N LEU A 154 6.17 -5.59 -27.40
CA LEU A 154 5.98 -5.43 -28.83
C LEU A 154 6.38 -6.71 -29.57
N ASN A 155 5.83 -6.87 -30.79
CA ASN A 155 6.11 -8.02 -31.64
C ASN A 155 7.58 -8.08 -32.13
N ASN A 156 8.30 -6.95 -32.09
CA ASN A 156 9.71 -6.84 -32.45
C ASN A 156 10.66 -7.18 -31.29
N SER A 157 10.22 -8.02 -30.34
CA SER A 157 10.92 -8.45 -29.12
C SER A 157 11.29 -7.38 -28.10
N HIS A 158 10.96 -6.11 -28.36
CA HIS A 158 11.17 -5.03 -27.42
C HIS A 158 10.05 -4.94 -26.38
N VAL A 159 10.39 -4.45 -25.19
CA VAL A 159 9.42 -4.10 -24.15
C VAL A 159 9.54 -2.62 -23.85
N GLN A 160 8.45 -1.87 -23.98
CA GLN A 160 8.43 -0.44 -23.71
C GLN A 160 7.86 -0.17 -22.32
N LEU A 161 8.46 0.78 -21.64
CA LEU A 161 7.97 1.32 -20.38
C LEU A 161 7.43 2.72 -20.63
N TRP A 162 6.17 2.92 -20.27
CA TRP A 162 5.43 4.15 -20.47
C TRP A 162 5.05 4.76 -19.13
N ASP A 163 5.15 6.07 -19.02
CA ASP A 163 4.51 6.82 -17.95
C ASP A 163 3.04 7.01 -18.33
N THR A 164 2.14 6.66 -17.41
CA THR A 164 0.69 6.80 -17.59
C THR A 164 0.10 7.90 -16.70
N LEU A 165 0.93 8.83 -16.23
CA LEU A 165 0.46 10.04 -15.59
C LEU A 165 -0.57 10.78 -16.47
N GLN A 166 -1.57 11.35 -15.81
CA GLN A 166 -2.75 11.92 -16.44
C GLN A 166 -2.36 12.98 -17.49
N GLY A 167 -2.69 12.73 -18.76
CA GLY A 167 -2.49 13.69 -19.86
C GLY A 167 -1.15 13.62 -20.60
N SER A 168 -0.18 12.79 -20.17
CA SER A 168 1.08 12.60 -20.90
C SER A 168 1.47 11.12 -20.97
N SER A 169 1.13 10.46 -22.07
CA SER A 169 1.68 9.12 -22.39
C SER A 169 3.10 9.30 -22.91
N GLN A 170 4.08 9.31 -22.01
CA GLN A 170 5.49 9.45 -22.38
C GLN A 170 6.19 8.11 -22.34
N LEU A 171 6.87 7.77 -23.43
CA LEU A 171 7.77 6.62 -23.45
C LEU A 171 8.96 6.92 -22.53
N LEU A 172 9.09 6.18 -21.44
CA LEU A 172 10.21 6.32 -20.51
C LEU A 172 11.48 5.66 -21.06
N ARG A 173 11.34 4.44 -21.60
CA ARG A 173 12.45 3.66 -22.18
C ARG A 173 11.96 2.43 -22.93
N THR A 174 12.87 1.85 -23.70
CA THR A 174 12.70 0.54 -24.34
C THR A 174 13.71 -0.45 -23.75
N LEU A 175 13.20 -1.50 -23.12
CA LEU A 175 13.97 -2.65 -22.65
C LEU A 175 14.20 -3.62 -23.83
N GLN A 176 15.44 -4.06 -23.97
CA GLN A 176 15.89 -5.00 -25.00
C GLN A 176 16.60 -6.18 -24.34
N GLY A 177 16.46 -7.37 -24.91
CA GLY A 177 17.13 -8.57 -24.39
C GLY A 177 16.55 -9.87 -24.97
N HIS A 178 15.25 -9.89 -25.26
CA HIS A 178 14.66 -11.04 -25.96
C HIS A 178 14.97 -10.99 -27.46
N ARG A 179 15.27 -12.17 -28.03
CA ARG A 179 15.48 -12.36 -29.48
C ARG A 179 14.17 -12.58 -30.24
N LEU A 180 13.12 -12.99 -29.54
CA LEU A 180 11.80 -13.28 -30.08
C LEU A 180 10.74 -12.54 -29.26
N ARG A 181 9.49 -12.50 -29.76
CA ARG A 181 8.39 -11.79 -29.11
C ARG A 181 8.29 -12.12 -27.61
N VAL A 182 8.00 -11.09 -26.82
CA VAL A 182 7.71 -11.24 -25.40
C VAL A 182 6.22 -11.59 -25.26
N GLY A 183 5.95 -12.77 -24.73
CA GLY A 183 4.58 -13.30 -24.61
C GLY A 183 3.98 -13.15 -23.22
N SER A 184 4.81 -12.85 -22.21
CA SER A 184 4.38 -12.67 -20.82
C SER A 184 5.18 -11.58 -20.13
N LEU A 185 4.49 -10.81 -19.29
CA LEU A 185 5.04 -9.69 -18.52
C LEU A 185 4.37 -9.72 -17.14
N ASP A 186 5.16 -9.65 -16.07
CA ASP A 186 4.61 -9.48 -14.73
C ASP A 186 5.52 -8.60 -13.85
N TRP A 187 4.90 -7.81 -12.96
CA TRP A 187 5.59 -6.90 -12.06
C TRP A 187 5.75 -7.51 -10.68
N ASN A 188 7.00 -7.77 -10.29
CA ASN A 188 7.32 -8.19 -8.93
C ASN A 188 7.71 -6.97 -8.08
N GLY A 189 6.94 -6.72 -7.01
CA GLY A 189 7.23 -5.65 -6.04
C GLY A 189 7.19 -4.22 -6.60
N GLY A 190 6.61 -4.00 -7.78
CA GLY A 190 6.45 -2.68 -8.41
C GLY A 190 7.72 -2.09 -9.05
N HIS A 191 8.87 -2.76 -8.95
CA HIS A 191 10.15 -2.26 -9.45
C HIS A 191 10.96 -3.29 -10.25
N ILE A 192 10.60 -4.58 -10.19
CA ILE A 192 11.19 -5.62 -11.05
C ILE A 192 10.13 -6.03 -12.06
N LEU A 193 10.43 -5.85 -13.34
CA LEU A 193 9.61 -6.35 -14.44
C LEU A 193 10.21 -7.67 -14.94
N THR A 194 9.46 -8.75 -14.74
CA THR A 194 9.79 -10.09 -15.25
C THR A 194 9.21 -10.22 -16.65
N THR A 195 10.05 -10.54 -17.64
CA THR A 195 9.66 -10.68 -19.04
C THR A 195 9.97 -12.08 -19.54
N GLY A 196 8.96 -12.76 -20.09
CA GLY A 196 9.09 -14.10 -20.65
C GLY A 196 8.92 -14.09 -22.17
N GLY A 197 9.98 -14.49 -22.88
CA GLY A 197 10.03 -14.49 -24.33
C GLY A 197 9.84 -15.87 -24.95
N MET A 198 9.38 -15.90 -26.21
CA MET A 198 9.27 -17.13 -26.99
C MET A 198 10.64 -17.79 -27.27
N ASN A 199 11.74 -17.09 -26.96
CA ASN A 199 13.09 -17.64 -26.94
C ASN A 199 13.40 -18.52 -25.72
N SER A 200 12.39 -18.89 -24.92
CA SER A 200 12.53 -19.68 -23.69
C SER A 200 13.45 -19.04 -22.64
N MET A 201 13.55 -17.71 -22.67
CA MET A 201 14.30 -16.93 -21.69
C MET A 201 13.35 -16.15 -20.80
N ILE A 202 13.69 -16.08 -19.52
CA ILE A 202 13.06 -15.18 -18.56
C ILE A 202 14.10 -14.14 -18.15
N ILE A 203 13.73 -12.86 -18.25
CA ILE A 203 14.60 -11.73 -17.92
C ILE A 203 13.95 -10.90 -16.82
N ASN A 204 14.69 -10.68 -15.73
CA ASN A 204 14.27 -9.78 -14.66
C ASN A 204 14.89 -8.40 -14.90
N ASN A 205 14.05 -7.38 -15.05
CA ASN A 205 14.48 -6.01 -15.32
C ASN A 205 14.18 -5.15 -14.10
N ASP A 206 15.20 -4.70 -13.37
CA ASP A 206 15.02 -3.67 -12.34
C ASP A 206 14.87 -2.30 -13.03
N VAL A 207 13.68 -1.71 -12.91
CA VAL A 207 13.36 -0.45 -13.57
C VAL A 207 13.96 0.76 -12.84
N ARG A 208 14.56 0.61 -11.67
CA ARG A 208 15.22 1.72 -10.97
C ARG A 208 16.64 1.95 -11.48
N VAL A 209 17.28 0.91 -12.02
CA VAL A 209 18.65 0.98 -12.51
C VAL A 209 18.67 1.42 -13.97
N GLY A 210 19.43 2.48 -14.27
CA GLY A 210 19.55 3.04 -15.63
C GLY A 210 20.22 2.10 -16.63
N SER A 211 21.07 1.18 -16.17
CA SER A 211 21.68 0.11 -16.97
C SER A 211 20.96 -1.22 -16.71
N HIS A 212 19.99 -1.53 -17.57
CA HIS A 212 19.05 -2.66 -17.41
C HIS A 212 19.71 -4.02 -17.68
N ARG A 213 20.50 -4.57 -16.76
CA ARG A 213 20.94 -5.97 -16.87
C ARG A 213 21.28 -6.57 -15.53
N TYR A 214 20.40 -7.37 -14.92
CA TYR A 214 20.85 -8.45 -14.04
C TYR A 214 19.86 -9.63 -14.09
N THR A 215 20.42 -10.80 -14.38
CA THR A 215 19.83 -12.16 -14.37
C THR A 215 18.99 -12.57 -15.59
N GLU A 216 19.63 -13.35 -16.46
CA GLU A 216 19.00 -14.18 -17.48
C GLU A 216 18.83 -15.58 -16.92
N PHE A 217 17.62 -16.12 -16.93
CA PHE A 217 17.39 -17.52 -16.58
C PHE A 217 17.04 -18.30 -17.86
N PRO A 218 17.88 -19.24 -18.31
CA PRO A 218 17.46 -20.22 -19.30
C PRO A 218 16.36 -21.09 -18.68
N ASN A 219 15.26 -21.27 -19.40
CA ASN A 219 14.19 -22.16 -18.96
C ASN A 219 14.76 -23.58 -18.74
N PRO A 220 14.57 -24.20 -17.55
CA PRO A 220 15.11 -25.52 -17.23
C PRO A 220 14.59 -26.65 -18.14
N MET A 221 13.50 -26.47 -18.89
CA MET A 221 13.04 -27.47 -19.86
C MET A 221 13.96 -27.62 -21.10
N ALA A 222 14.87 -26.68 -21.34
CA ALA A 222 15.75 -26.71 -22.52
C ALA A 222 17.07 -27.49 -22.33
N ILE A 223 17.36 -28.01 -21.13
CA ILE A 223 18.66 -28.66 -20.81
C ILE A 223 18.69 -30.17 -21.14
N THR A 224 17.67 -30.73 -21.79
CA THR A 224 17.62 -32.19 -22.09
C THR A 224 17.98 -32.58 -23.53
N LEU A 225 18.87 -31.85 -24.23
CA LEU A 225 19.26 -32.25 -25.60
C LEU A 225 20.73 -32.00 -26.00
N LEU A 226 21.67 -31.87 -25.05
CA LEU A 226 23.10 -31.88 -25.38
C LEU A 226 23.86 -32.86 -24.48
N LEU A 227 23.63 -34.16 -24.73
CA LEU A 227 24.65 -35.18 -24.46
C LEU A 227 25.41 -35.45 -25.77
N PRO A 228 26.74 -35.36 -25.80
CA PRO A 228 27.52 -35.71 -26.98
C PRO A 228 27.40 -37.22 -27.23
N SER A 229 27.07 -37.57 -28.47
CA SER A 229 27.11 -38.94 -28.97
C SER A 229 28.55 -39.46 -28.93
N LEU A 230 28.88 -40.25 -27.91
CA LEU A 230 30.04 -41.14 -27.94
C LEU A 230 29.73 -42.27 -28.93
N THR A 231 30.26 -42.17 -30.15
CA THR A 231 30.41 -43.31 -31.06
C THR A 231 31.70 -44.05 -30.71
N ASN A 232 31.56 -45.38 -30.61
CA ASN A 232 32.56 -46.45 -30.46
C ASN A 232 34.02 -46.14 -30.83
#